data_AF-A0A1E7FCJ5-F1
#
_entry.id   AF-A0A1E7FCJ5-F1
#
_cell.length_a   1.000
_cell.length_b   1.000
_cell.length_c   1.000
_cell.angle_alpha   90.00
_cell.angle_beta   90.00
_cell.angle_gamma   90.00
#
_symmetry.space_group_name_H-M   'P 1'
#
loop_
_entity.id
_entity.type
_entity.pdbx_description
1 polymer ?
#
loop_
_entity_poly.entity_id
_entity_poly.type
_entity_poly.pdbx_seq_one_letter_code
_entity_poly.pdbx_strand_id
1 'polypeptide(L)'
;LQRMNPADLAAIANFSVTREGVGKVEWQGAVDVRGADLDSIVVIEQSEVSIYTDEEKMGLKPPRGTKLNRPAKLTMENVFPKNRDAPNANEKFKRKVAAATVNMGAELINYDPQSGSWLLLVDHFSRYGLDDDDSD
;
A
#
# COMPACT_ATOMS: atom_id res chain seq x y z
N LEU A 1 -16.71 -7.81 -9.30
CA LEU A 1 -16.09 -7.71 -10.65
C LEU A 1 -16.67 -8.68 -11.66
N GLN A 2 -16.97 -9.94 -11.31
CA GLN A 2 -17.44 -10.98 -12.25
C GLN A 2 -18.77 -10.72 -12.99
N ARG A 3 -19.52 -9.67 -12.65
CA ARG A 3 -20.79 -9.28 -13.31
C ARG A 3 -20.64 -8.10 -14.27
N MET A 4 -19.45 -7.52 -14.38
CA MET A 4 -19.16 -6.37 -15.25
C MET A 4 -18.73 -6.84 -16.64
N ASN A 5 -19.09 -6.08 -17.67
CA ASN A 5 -18.64 -6.39 -19.02
C ASN A 5 -17.16 -6.03 -19.19
N PRO A 6 -16.46 -6.62 -20.18
CA PRO A 6 -15.03 -6.35 -20.39
C PRO A 6 -14.70 -4.88 -20.59
N ALA A 7 -15.60 -4.09 -21.19
CA ALA A 7 -15.43 -2.65 -21.35
C ALA A 7 -15.38 -1.91 -20.00
N ASP A 8 -16.24 -2.28 -19.06
CA ASP A 8 -16.29 -1.66 -17.73
C ASP A 8 -15.07 -2.05 -16.89
N LEU A 9 -14.59 -3.29 -17.02
CA LEU A 9 -13.38 -3.78 -16.36
C LEU A 9 -12.09 -3.12 -16.88
N ALA A 10 -12.13 -2.52 -18.07
CA ALA A 10 -10.97 -1.85 -18.67
C ALA A 10 -10.70 -0.45 -18.08
N ALA A 11 -11.68 0.15 -17.40
CA ALA A 11 -11.60 1.52 -16.91
C ALA A 11 -12.47 1.74 -15.67
N ILE A 12 -12.17 1.03 -14.57
CA ILE A 12 -12.89 1.21 -13.30
C ILE A 12 -12.39 2.46 -12.60
N ALA A 13 -13.25 3.46 -12.45
CA ALA A 13 -12.97 4.65 -11.65
C ALA A 13 -13.10 4.36 -10.15
N ASN A 14 -12.32 5.08 -9.33
CA ASN A 14 -12.33 4.96 -7.87
C ASN A 14 -12.10 3.52 -7.38
N PHE A 15 -11.28 2.77 -8.10
CA PHE A 15 -10.98 1.39 -7.75
C PHE A 15 -10.19 1.33 -6.44
N SER A 16 -10.63 0.48 -5.52
CA SER A 16 -9.95 0.25 -4.24
C SER A 16 -10.05 -1.20 -3.80
N VAL A 17 -9.04 -1.64 -3.06
CA VAL A 17 -8.98 -2.95 -2.40
C VAL A 17 -8.72 -2.68 -0.92
N THR A 18 -9.51 -3.30 -0.06
CA THR A 18 -9.44 -3.09 1.40
C THR A 18 -9.40 -4.44 2.09
N ARG A 19 -8.50 -4.58 3.06
CA ARG A 19 -8.54 -5.63 4.06
C ARG A 19 -8.88 -4.98 5.39
N GLU A 20 -10.11 -5.19 5.85
CA GLU A 20 -10.66 -4.50 7.02
C GLU A 20 -9.77 -4.68 8.25
N GLY A 21 -9.41 -3.56 8.89
CA GLY A 21 -8.57 -3.53 10.09
C GLY A 21 -7.08 -3.71 9.83
N VAL A 22 -6.65 -3.81 8.57
CA VAL A 22 -5.24 -3.99 8.20
C VAL A 22 -4.78 -2.87 7.27
N GLY A 23 -5.54 -2.59 6.21
CA GLY A 23 -5.16 -1.54 5.29
C GLY A 23 -6.01 -1.48 4.02
N LYS A 24 -5.68 -0.49 3.20
CA LYS A 24 -6.44 -0.12 2.01
C LYS A 24 -5.54 0.45 0.93
N VAL A 25 -5.84 0.10 -0.31
CA VAL A 25 -5.21 0.64 -1.53
C VAL A 25 -6.27 1.32 -2.37
N GLU A 26 -6.03 2.59 -2.73
CA GLU A 26 -6.94 3.41 -3.55
C GLU A 26 -6.20 3.92 -4.77
N TRP A 27 -6.53 3.39 -5.94
CA TRP A 27 -5.86 3.80 -7.18
C TRP A 27 -6.38 5.13 -7.68
N GLN A 28 -5.46 5.95 -8.20
CA GLN A 28 -5.82 7.21 -8.83
C GLN A 28 -6.26 6.97 -10.29
N GLY A 29 -7.38 7.58 -10.67
CA GLY A 29 -7.93 7.49 -12.02
C GLY A 29 -8.59 6.14 -12.34
N ALA A 30 -8.85 5.90 -13.63
CA ALA A 30 -9.55 4.70 -14.10
C ALA A 30 -8.58 3.55 -14.35
N VAL A 31 -8.83 2.39 -13.73
CA VAL A 31 -7.93 1.24 -13.71
C VAL A 31 -8.43 0.12 -14.61
N ASP A 32 -7.53 -0.50 -15.37
CA ASP A 32 -7.81 -1.74 -16.12
C ASP A 32 -7.51 -2.95 -15.24
N VAL A 33 -8.54 -3.70 -14.85
CA VAL A 33 -8.43 -4.92 -14.02
C VAL A 33 -8.77 -6.19 -14.80
N ARG A 34 -8.90 -6.12 -16.12
CA ARG A 34 -9.20 -7.30 -16.94
C ARG A 34 -8.09 -8.33 -16.80
N GLY A 35 -8.50 -9.58 -16.51
CA GLY A 35 -7.59 -10.72 -16.36
C GLY A 35 -6.70 -10.66 -15.13
N ALA A 36 -6.92 -9.69 -14.22
CA ALA A 36 -6.20 -9.60 -12.96
C ALA A 36 -6.86 -10.53 -11.93
N ASP A 37 -6.09 -11.44 -11.37
CA ASP A 37 -6.46 -12.15 -10.15
C ASP A 37 -6.03 -11.30 -8.94
N LEU A 38 -6.98 -10.53 -8.41
CA LEU A 38 -6.69 -9.57 -7.34
C LEU A 38 -6.26 -10.25 -6.05
N ASP A 39 -6.73 -11.47 -5.80
CA ASP A 39 -6.43 -12.22 -4.59
C ASP A 39 -4.96 -12.66 -4.58
N SER A 40 -4.36 -12.92 -5.75
CA SER A 40 -2.94 -13.21 -5.88
C SER A 40 -2.08 -11.95 -6.04
N ILE A 41 -2.60 -10.93 -6.74
CA ILE A 41 -1.83 -9.74 -7.09
C ILE A 41 -1.70 -8.78 -5.91
N VAL A 42 -2.75 -8.61 -5.10
CA VAL A 42 -2.82 -7.57 -4.06
C VAL A 42 -2.73 -8.22 -2.69
N VAL A 43 -1.59 -8.03 -2.03
CA VAL A 43 -1.35 -8.52 -0.67
C VAL A 43 -1.31 -7.35 0.29
N ILE A 44 -2.27 -7.30 1.21
CA ILE A 44 -2.36 -6.31 2.29
C ILE A 44 -2.18 -7.07 3.59
N GLU A 45 -1.03 -6.90 4.24
CA GLU A 45 -0.66 -7.52 5.52
C GLU A 45 -0.43 -6.46 6.60
N GLN A 46 -0.26 -6.90 7.84
CA GLN A 46 -0.03 -5.98 8.95
C GLN A 46 1.22 -5.14 8.69
N SER A 47 1.04 -3.81 8.62
CA SER A 47 2.12 -2.85 8.36
C SER A 47 2.83 -3.04 7.01
N GLU A 48 2.22 -3.74 6.06
CA GLU A 48 2.78 -4.00 4.74
C GLU A 48 1.71 -4.07 3.63
N VAL A 49 2.00 -3.49 2.48
CA VAL A 49 1.25 -3.66 1.24
C VAL A 49 2.23 -4.03 0.12
N SER A 50 1.94 -5.10 -0.60
CA SER A 50 2.71 -5.50 -1.77
C SER A 50 1.80 -5.86 -2.94
N ILE A 51 2.19 -5.44 -4.14
CA ILE A 51 1.44 -5.71 -5.37
C ILE A 51 2.38 -6.20 -6.46
N TYR A 52 1.97 -7.26 -7.18
CA TYR A 52 2.74 -7.94 -8.23
C TYR A 52 4.03 -8.62 -7.74
N THR A 53 4.08 -9.06 -6.47
CA THR A 53 5.30 -9.66 -5.92
C THR A 53 5.73 -10.92 -6.67
N ASP A 54 4.80 -11.77 -7.07
CA ASP A 54 5.12 -13.00 -7.81
C ASP A 54 5.31 -12.74 -9.31
N GLU A 55 4.50 -11.87 -9.91
CA GLU A 55 4.69 -11.44 -11.31
C GLU A 55 6.03 -10.73 -11.51
N GLU A 56 6.54 -9.99 -10.53
CA GLU A 56 7.87 -9.40 -10.59
C GLU A 56 8.96 -10.47 -10.67
N LYS A 57 8.88 -11.52 -9.83
CA LYS A 57 9.83 -12.65 -9.85
C LYS A 57 9.79 -13.41 -11.19
N MET A 58 8.62 -13.46 -11.83
CA MET A 58 8.43 -14.10 -13.13
C MET A 58 8.73 -13.18 -14.32
N GLY A 59 9.05 -11.90 -14.10
CA GLY A 59 9.24 -10.90 -15.17
C GLY A 59 7.95 -10.52 -15.91
N LEU A 60 6.79 -10.79 -15.32
CA LEU A 60 5.45 -10.52 -15.85
C LEU A 60 4.82 -9.24 -15.29
N LYS A 61 5.50 -8.55 -14.37
CA LYS A 61 5.02 -7.29 -13.78
C LYS A 61 4.71 -6.27 -14.89
N PRO A 62 3.48 -5.69 -14.92
CA PRO A 62 3.12 -4.70 -15.92
C PRO A 62 4.01 -3.45 -15.85
N PRO A 63 4.23 -2.72 -16.97
CA PRO A 63 4.94 -1.45 -16.96
C PRO A 63 4.27 -0.41 -16.03
N ARG A 64 5.07 0.55 -15.52
CA ARG A 64 4.54 1.67 -14.73
C ARG A 64 3.48 2.44 -15.51
N GLY A 65 2.41 2.83 -14.83
CA GLY A 65 1.23 3.47 -15.40
C GLY A 65 0.18 2.50 -15.97
N THR A 66 0.46 1.20 -16.06
CA THR A 66 -0.47 0.22 -16.64
C THR A 66 -1.08 -0.70 -15.58
N LYS A 67 -2.30 -1.18 -15.83
CA LYS A 67 -3.05 -2.05 -14.89
C LYS A 67 -3.02 -1.45 -13.47
N LEU A 68 -2.63 -2.23 -12.46
CA LEU A 68 -2.50 -1.76 -11.09
C LEU A 68 -1.15 -1.10 -10.80
N ASN A 69 -0.14 -1.20 -11.67
CA ASN A 69 1.21 -0.69 -11.43
C ASN A 69 1.28 0.82 -11.71
N ARG A 70 0.60 1.64 -10.91
CA ARG A 70 0.37 3.07 -11.17
C ARG A 70 0.13 3.83 -9.85
N PRO A 71 -0.06 5.16 -9.90
CA PRO A 71 -0.21 5.93 -8.68
C PRO A 71 -1.43 5.53 -7.84
N ALA A 72 -1.23 5.46 -6.53
CA ALA A 72 -2.26 5.09 -5.57
C ALA A 72 -1.99 5.70 -4.18
N LYS A 73 -3.05 5.78 -3.38
CA LYS A 73 -3.00 6.08 -1.96
C LYS A 73 -3.05 4.79 -1.17
N LEU A 74 -2.11 4.61 -0.25
CA LEU A 74 -2.04 3.44 0.64
C LEU A 74 -2.33 3.89 2.07
N THR A 75 -3.21 3.15 2.73
CA THR A 75 -3.47 3.25 4.16
C THR A 75 -3.05 1.94 4.80
N MET A 76 -2.13 1.99 5.75
CA MET A 76 -1.83 0.87 6.65
C MET A 76 -2.38 1.22 8.03
N GLU A 77 -3.13 0.28 8.61
CA GLU A 77 -3.79 0.45 9.91
C GLU A 77 -3.00 -0.29 11.01
N ASN A 78 -3.20 0.11 12.26
CA ASN A 78 -2.58 -0.51 13.43
C ASN A 78 -1.03 -0.50 13.42
N VAL A 79 -0.43 0.52 12.80
CA VAL A 79 1.04 0.68 12.75
C VAL A 79 1.50 1.49 13.96
N PHE A 80 2.06 0.83 14.96
CA PHE A 80 2.46 1.41 16.24
C PHE A 80 3.92 1.10 16.61
N PRO A 81 4.57 1.90 17.48
CA PRO A 81 5.84 1.52 18.07
C PRO A 81 5.68 0.27 18.95
N LYS A 82 6.73 -0.57 18.98
CA LYS A 82 6.78 -1.80 19.79
C LYS A 82 6.52 -1.52 21.29
N ASN A 83 7.09 -0.43 21.82
CA ASN A 83 6.85 0.02 23.19
C ASN A 83 6.19 1.41 23.18
N ARG A 84 4.88 1.45 23.43
CA ARG A 84 4.09 2.70 23.41
C ARG A 84 4.27 3.55 24.67
N ASP A 85 4.64 2.93 25.78
CA ASP A 85 4.81 3.61 27.08
C ASP A 85 6.18 4.28 27.22
N ALA A 86 7.10 4.02 26.29
CA ALA A 86 8.40 4.67 26.29
C ALA A 86 8.26 6.20 26.12
N PRO A 87 9.08 7.00 26.82
CA PRO A 87 9.04 8.45 26.69
C PRO A 87 9.31 8.86 25.24
N ASN A 88 8.45 9.75 24.72
CA ASN A 88 8.47 10.24 23.35
C ASN A 88 8.34 9.15 22.26
N ALA A 89 7.77 7.97 22.59
CA ALA A 89 7.59 6.86 21.64
C ALA A 89 6.89 7.32 20.34
N ASN A 90 5.79 8.08 20.47
CA ASN A 90 5.03 8.57 19.33
C ASN A 90 5.83 9.53 18.44
N GLU A 91 6.61 10.45 19.01
CA GLU A 91 7.42 11.38 18.23
C GLU A 91 8.57 10.67 17.50
N LYS A 92 9.26 9.76 18.18
CA LYS A 92 10.30 8.93 17.57
C LYS A 92 9.74 8.08 16.45
N PHE A 93 8.60 7.42 16.69
CA PHE A 93 7.98 6.54 15.71
C PHE A 93 7.44 7.32 14.50
N LYS A 94 6.87 8.52 14.70
CA LYS A 94 6.49 9.40 13.59
C LYS A 94 7.67 9.74 12.68
N ARG A 95 8.86 9.98 13.24
CA ARG A 95 10.09 10.18 12.46
C ARG A 95 10.50 8.90 11.72
N LYS A 96 10.40 7.73 12.36
CA LYS A 96 10.66 6.43 11.71
C LYS A 96 9.72 6.20 10.53
N VAL A 97 8.42 6.42 10.71
CA VAL A 97 7.41 6.29 9.65
C VAL A 97 7.72 7.24 8.48
N ALA A 98 8.07 8.50 8.76
CA ALA A 98 8.47 9.44 7.72
C ALA A 98 9.73 8.99 6.97
N ALA A 99 10.77 8.55 7.68
CA ALA A 99 12.00 8.06 7.07
C ALA A 99 11.75 6.81 6.22
N ALA A 100 10.99 5.83 6.72
CA ALA A 100 10.62 4.64 5.98
C ALA A 100 9.84 4.98 4.71
N THR A 101 8.89 5.92 4.79
CA THR A 101 8.11 6.36 3.61
C THR A 101 9.03 6.88 2.51
N VAL A 102 9.99 7.75 2.86
CA VAL A 102 10.96 8.31 1.92
C VAL A 102 11.91 7.25 1.37
N ASN A 103 12.40 6.34 2.21
CA ASN A 103 13.31 5.27 1.80
C ASN A 103 12.67 4.32 0.78
N MET A 104 11.35 4.13 0.85
CA MET A 104 10.59 3.35 -0.12
C MET A 104 10.22 4.14 -1.40
N GLY A 105 10.65 5.39 -1.53
CA GLY A 105 10.33 6.25 -2.66
C GLY A 105 8.85 6.65 -2.71
N ALA A 106 8.21 6.78 -1.55
CA ALA A 106 6.83 7.21 -1.40
C ALA A 106 6.74 8.60 -0.75
N GLU A 107 5.56 9.22 -0.87
CA GLU A 107 5.25 10.49 -0.21
C GLU A 107 4.40 10.25 1.04
N LEU A 108 4.85 10.72 2.20
CA LEU A 108 4.06 10.66 3.42
C LEU A 108 2.98 11.73 3.39
N ILE A 109 1.70 11.32 3.46
CA ILE A 109 0.57 12.24 3.57
C ILE A 109 0.21 12.48 5.03
N ASN A 110 0.08 11.41 5.81
CA ASN A 110 -0.23 11.52 7.23
C ASN A 110 0.25 10.29 8.00
N TYR A 111 0.58 10.50 9.27
CA TYR A 111 0.68 9.43 10.26
C TYR A 111 -0.03 9.88 11.54
N ASP A 112 -1.08 9.16 11.91
CA ASP A 112 -1.80 9.37 13.16
C ASP A 112 -1.33 8.37 14.25
N PRO A 113 -0.60 8.82 15.28
CA PRO A 113 -0.11 7.95 16.34
C PRO A 113 -1.22 7.44 17.28
N GLN A 114 -2.43 8.04 17.27
CA GLN A 114 -3.54 7.56 18.10
C GLN A 114 -4.16 6.29 17.50
N SER A 115 -4.51 6.33 16.21
CA SER A 115 -5.08 5.20 15.47
C SER A 115 -4.03 4.25 14.86
N GLY A 116 -2.77 4.68 14.74
CA GLY A 116 -1.73 3.93 14.02
C GLY A 116 -1.94 3.95 12.51
N SER A 117 -2.74 4.90 11.99
CA SER A 117 -2.99 5.04 10.56
C SER A 117 -1.81 5.71 9.86
N TRP A 118 -1.16 4.97 8.97
CA TRP A 118 -0.09 5.47 8.09
C TRP A 118 -0.60 5.60 6.66
N LEU A 119 -0.67 6.85 6.19
CA LEU A 119 -1.16 7.22 4.87
C LEU A 119 -0.02 7.74 4.00
N LEU A 120 0.18 7.11 2.84
CA LEU A 120 1.21 7.49 1.87
C LEU A 120 0.68 7.47 0.43
N LEU A 121 1.33 8.21 -0.46
CA LEU A 121 1.17 8.12 -1.91
C LEU A 121 2.34 7.37 -2.52
N VAL A 122 2.03 6.51 -3.47
CA VAL A 122 3.01 5.76 -4.27
C VAL A 122 2.77 6.06 -5.75
N ASP A 123 3.84 6.14 -6.55
CA ASP A 123 3.74 6.38 -8.00
C ASP A 123 3.57 5.10 -8.83
N HIS A 124 3.97 3.97 -8.27
CA HIS A 124 3.92 2.65 -8.86
C HIS A 124 3.92 1.62 -7.74
N PHE A 125 3.85 0.34 -8.06
CA PHE A 125 3.84 -0.69 -7.02
C PHE A 125 5.10 -1.53 -7.00
N SER A 126 5.55 -1.78 -5.77
CA SER A 126 6.50 -2.79 -5.34
C SER A 126 6.01 -3.27 -3.96
N ARG A 127 6.91 -3.51 -3.00
CA ARG A 127 6.58 -3.78 -1.60
C ARG A 127 6.75 -2.51 -0.77
N TYR A 128 5.77 -2.19 0.07
CA TYR A 128 5.75 -1.06 0.99
C TYR A 128 5.44 -1.53 2.40
N GLY A 129 6.29 -1.25 3.37
CA GLY A 129 6.06 -1.61 4.77
C GLY A 129 7.11 -1.04 5.71
N LEU A 130 6.95 -1.26 7.00
CA LEU A 130 8.02 -1.01 7.96
C LEU A 130 8.92 -2.25 8.04
N ASP A 131 10.22 -2.08 7.76
CA ASP A 131 11.19 -3.09 8.14
C ASP A 131 11.30 -3.14 9.67
N ASP A 132 11.17 -4.36 10.21
CA ASP A 132 11.18 -4.64 11.64
C ASP A 132 12.59 -4.57 12.26
N ASP A 133 13.62 -4.37 11.42
CA ASP A 133 15.04 -4.56 11.71
C ASP A 133 15.77 -3.30 12.20
N ASP A 134 15.04 -2.35 12.80
CA ASP A 134 15.68 -1.44 13.77
C ASP A 134 15.56 -2.11 15.14
N SER A 135 16.48 -3.01 15.43
CA SER A 135 16.85 -3.29 16.83
C SER A 135 17.47 -2.01 17.39
N ASP A 136 16.82 -1.43 18.40
CA ASP A 136 17.28 -0.28 19.19
C ASP A 136 18.69 -0.51 19.77
#